data_AF-A0AAV2RZG8-F1
#
_entry.id   AF-A0AAV2RZG8-F1
#
_cell.length_a   1.000
_cell.length_b   1.000
_cell.length_c   1.000
_cell.angle_alpha   90.00
_cell.angle_beta   90.00
_cell.angle_gamma   90.00
#
_symmetry.space_group_name_H-M   'P 1'
#
loop_
_entity.id
_entity.type
_entity.pdbx_description
1 polymer ?
#
loop_
_entity_poly.entity_id
_entity_poly.type
_entity_poly.pdbx_seq_one_letter_code
_entity_poly.pdbx_strand_id
1 'polypeptide(L)'
;STFLAMARTLKLILAYALVSVAKSQDGYSLPSPSYGVPDLDAAASEIVEEVDPIARLAGNIPGGGVPGEEYPILRSVPETGFACEDMEFPGYYADTSDEAGCQVFHICKDDLHQDSFLCPNGTLFNQQYFVCDWWFNVDCAASADFFRLNADIGKLPEEDLLRAASDLSNSYAAPSDVAPPAELYNPPTNRRRSFSG
;
A
#
# COMPACT_ATOMS: atom_id res chain seq x y z
N SER A 1 -64.19 -2.46 -4.45
CA SER A 1 -62.73 -2.65 -4.61
C SER A 1 -61.85 -1.54 -4.06
N THR A 2 -62.36 -0.34 -3.75
CA THR A 2 -61.57 0.79 -3.19
C THR A 2 -61.34 0.69 -1.68
N PHE A 3 -62.31 0.17 -0.92
CA PHE A 3 -62.21 -0.02 0.54
C PHE A 3 -61.09 -1.01 0.96
N LEU A 4 -60.86 -2.05 0.15
CA LEU A 4 -59.83 -3.06 0.43
C LEU A 4 -58.40 -2.52 0.19
N ALA A 5 -58.26 -1.55 -0.74
CA ALA A 5 -57.00 -0.87 -1.00
C ALA A 5 -56.65 0.12 0.11
N MET A 6 -57.62 0.89 0.62
CA MET A 6 -57.41 1.79 1.77
C MET A 6 -57.07 1.04 3.08
N ALA A 7 -57.66 -0.13 3.32
CA ALA A 7 -57.34 -0.93 4.49
C ALA A 7 -55.91 -1.52 4.44
N ARG A 8 -55.38 -1.78 3.25
CA ARG A 8 -54.00 -2.27 3.05
C ARG A 8 -52.98 -1.15 3.23
N THR A 9 -53.24 0.04 2.71
CA THR A 9 -52.35 1.20 2.91
C THR A 9 -52.33 1.66 4.36
N LEU A 10 -53.46 1.63 5.08
CA LEU A 10 -53.48 1.96 6.51
C LEU A 10 -52.65 0.96 7.36
N LYS A 11 -52.69 -0.33 7.03
CA LYS A 11 -51.86 -1.36 7.69
C LYS A 11 -50.36 -1.17 7.42
N LEU A 12 -49.99 -0.79 6.20
CA LEU A 12 -48.59 -0.47 5.85
C LEU A 12 -48.08 0.78 6.58
N ILE A 13 -48.90 1.82 6.70
CA ILE A 13 -48.54 3.05 7.42
C ILE A 13 -48.41 2.79 8.92
N LEU A 14 -49.31 2.01 9.53
CA LEU A 14 -49.19 1.61 10.93
C LEU A 14 -47.97 0.72 11.20
N ALA A 15 -47.62 -0.19 10.28
CA ALA A 15 -46.39 -0.98 10.39
C ALA A 15 -45.13 -0.10 10.31
N TYR A 16 -45.10 0.91 9.44
CA TYR A 16 -43.99 1.85 9.33
C TYR A 16 -43.86 2.78 10.55
N ALA A 17 -44.98 3.18 11.16
CA ALA A 17 -44.99 4.01 12.36
C ALA A 17 -44.48 3.26 13.61
N LEU A 18 -44.69 1.94 13.70
CA LEU A 18 -44.21 1.12 14.82
C LEU A 18 -42.70 0.81 14.75
N VAL A 19 -42.07 0.90 13.58
CA VAL A 19 -40.60 0.70 13.44
C VAL A 19 -39.81 1.95 13.89
N SER A 20 -40.45 3.11 14.06
CA SER A 20 -39.74 4.39 14.26
C SER A 20 -39.55 4.82 15.73
N VAL A 21 -39.88 3.99 16.73
CA VAL A 21 -39.66 4.31 18.15
C VAL A 21 -38.78 3.26 18.82
N ALA A 22 -37.48 3.38 18.60
CA ALA A 22 -36.42 2.88 19.49
C ALA A 22 -35.12 3.65 19.19
N LYS A 23 -35.02 4.88 19.68
CA LYS A 23 -33.73 5.55 19.93
C LYS A 23 -33.67 5.87 21.42
N SER A 24 -33.02 5.00 22.17
CA SER A 24 -32.57 5.28 23.54
C SER A 24 -31.56 6.43 23.48
N GLN A 25 -31.77 7.44 24.32
CA GLN A 25 -30.81 8.49 24.59
C GLN A 25 -29.92 8.02 25.75
N ASP A 26 -28.80 7.40 25.43
CA ASP A 26 -27.73 7.24 26.42
C ASP A 26 -26.68 8.31 26.13
N GLY A 27 -26.63 9.30 27.02
CA GLY A 27 -25.71 10.43 26.93
C GLY A 27 -24.27 9.98 27.09
N TYR A 28 -23.47 10.13 26.03
CA TYR A 28 -22.03 9.95 26.12
C TYR A 28 -21.37 11.17 26.78
N SER A 29 -21.14 11.06 28.09
CA SER A 29 -20.11 11.87 28.75
C SER A 29 -18.74 11.26 28.40
N LEU A 30 -17.88 12.04 27.75
CA LEU A 30 -16.48 11.65 27.52
C LEU A 30 -15.73 11.59 28.86
N PRO A 31 -15.09 10.48 29.24
CA PRO A 31 -14.09 10.52 30.29
C PRO A 31 -12.79 11.10 29.73
N SER A 32 -12.27 12.13 30.38
CA SER A 32 -10.93 12.67 30.14
C SER A 32 -9.87 11.57 30.36
N PRO A 33 -8.82 11.48 29.54
CA PRO A 33 -7.75 10.52 29.79
C PRO A 33 -6.89 11.03 30.95
N SER A 34 -7.18 10.56 32.16
CA SER A 34 -6.25 10.63 33.29
C SER A 34 -5.43 9.35 33.28
N TYR A 35 -4.14 9.48 33.02
CA TYR A 35 -3.17 8.40 33.23
C TYR A 35 -3.11 8.08 34.73
N GLY A 36 -3.99 7.19 35.18
CA GLY A 36 -3.95 6.53 36.48
C GLY A 36 -4.01 5.03 36.25
N VAL A 37 -2.99 4.32 36.71
CA VAL A 37 -2.91 2.86 36.62
C VAL A 37 -3.93 2.27 37.62
N PRO A 38 -4.93 1.46 37.19
CA PRO A 38 -5.85 0.84 38.14
C PRO A 38 -5.22 -0.39 38.81
N ASP A 39 -5.56 -0.59 40.09
CA ASP A 39 -5.20 -1.74 40.92
C ASP A 39 -5.61 -3.07 40.27
N LEU A 40 -4.66 -3.98 40.11
CA LEU A 40 -4.78 -5.22 39.31
C LEU A 40 -5.70 -6.28 39.94
N ASP A 41 -6.10 -6.13 41.21
CA ASP A 41 -6.91 -7.15 41.91
C ASP A 41 -8.43 -6.91 41.85
N ALA A 42 -8.89 -5.70 41.52
CA ALA A 42 -10.33 -5.38 41.47
C ALA A 42 -10.96 -5.58 40.07
N ALA A 43 -10.16 -5.63 39.01
CA ALA A 43 -10.64 -5.80 37.63
C ALA A 43 -10.85 -7.27 37.21
N ALA A 44 -10.44 -8.24 38.03
CA ALA A 44 -10.46 -9.66 37.66
C ALA A 44 -11.83 -10.34 37.80
N SER A 45 -12.87 -9.64 38.28
CA SER A 45 -14.19 -10.25 38.55
C SER A 45 -15.31 -9.83 37.58
N GLU A 46 -15.05 -9.02 36.55
CA GLU A 46 -16.10 -8.54 35.64
C GLU A 46 -15.72 -8.60 34.15
N ILE A 47 -14.91 -9.58 33.73
CA ILE A 47 -14.60 -9.77 32.30
C ILE A 47 -14.46 -11.25 31.98
N VAL A 48 -15.57 -11.84 31.52
CA VAL A 48 -15.50 -12.83 30.44
C VAL A 48 -16.62 -12.53 29.45
N GLU A 49 -16.66 -11.29 28.93
CA GLU A 49 -17.10 -11.19 27.54
C GLU A 49 -16.01 -11.86 26.72
N GLU A 50 -16.37 -12.93 26.02
CA GLU A 50 -15.62 -13.44 24.90
C GLU A 50 -15.48 -12.27 23.93
N VAL A 51 -14.37 -11.54 24.02
CA VAL A 51 -14.21 -10.29 23.27
C VAL A 51 -14.10 -10.70 21.81
N ASP A 52 -15.20 -10.53 21.07
CA ASP A 52 -15.29 -10.92 19.67
C ASP A 52 -14.06 -10.39 18.92
N PRO A 53 -13.18 -11.27 18.42
CA PRO A 53 -11.94 -10.86 17.80
C PRO A 53 -12.19 -9.97 16.56
N ILE A 54 -13.33 -10.13 15.88
CA ILE A 54 -13.69 -9.31 14.72
C ILE A 54 -14.12 -7.91 15.14
N ALA A 55 -14.96 -7.79 16.19
CA ALA A 55 -15.30 -6.49 16.76
C ALA A 55 -14.06 -5.71 17.25
N ARG A 56 -13.09 -6.41 17.87
CA ARG A 56 -11.81 -5.79 18.26
C ARG A 56 -11.01 -5.31 17.07
N LEU A 57 -11.00 -6.07 15.98
CA LEU A 57 -10.32 -5.69 14.75
C LEU A 57 -10.96 -4.42 14.17
N ALA A 58 -12.29 -4.42 14.03
CA ALA A 58 -13.05 -3.27 13.55
C ALA A 58 -12.78 -2.00 14.38
N GLY A 59 -12.74 -2.12 15.71
CA GLY A 59 -12.48 -0.98 16.60
C GLY A 59 -11.08 -0.35 16.48
N ASN A 60 -10.10 -1.07 15.91
CA ASN A 60 -8.74 -0.58 15.71
C ASN A 60 -8.45 -0.11 14.27
N ILE A 61 -9.36 -0.35 13.33
CA ILE A 61 -9.22 0.05 11.93
C ILE A 61 -10.03 1.34 11.69
N PRO A 62 -9.43 2.41 11.18
CA PRO A 62 -10.13 3.65 10.88
C PRO A 62 -11.18 3.48 9.77
N GLY A 63 -12.10 4.43 9.67
CA GLY A 63 -13.16 4.45 8.66
C GLY A 63 -14.42 3.67 9.06
N GLY A 64 -14.39 2.85 10.11
CA GLY A 64 -15.58 2.23 10.69
C GLY A 64 -16.24 1.16 9.83
N GLY A 65 -15.51 0.57 8.87
CA GLY A 65 -15.99 -0.56 8.07
C GLY A 65 -15.98 -1.87 8.88
N VAL A 66 -16.87 -2.79 8.50
CA VAL A 66 -17.02 -4.15 9.03
C VAL A 66 -15.99 -5.08 8.34
N PRO A 67 -15.04 -5.65 9.10
CA PRO A 67 -14.09 -6.61 8.54
C PRO A 67 -14.80 -7.83 7.97
N GLY A 68 -14.45 -8.22 6.75
CA GLY A 68 -15.06 -9.33 6.01
C GLY A 68 -16.28 -8.96 5.18
N GLU A 69 -16.83 -7.75 5.30
CA GLU A 69 -17.93 -7.24 4.48
C GLU A 69 -17.46 -6.10 3.56
N GLU A 70 -16.99 -4.97 4.10
CA GLU A 70 -16.50 -3.86 3.26
C GLU A 70 -15.02 -4.01 2.84
N TYR A 71 -14.25 -4.80 3.58
CA TYR A 71 -12.88 -5.16 3.21
C TYR A 71 -12.53 -6.57 3.66
N PRO A 72 -11.74 -7.32 2.88
CA PRO A 72 -11.33 -8.67 3.23
C PRO A 72 -10.39 -8.72 4.45
N ILE A 73 -10.38 -9.88 5.10
CA ILE A 73 -9.53 -10.22 6.25
C ILE A 73 -8.78 -11.54 6.02
N LEU A 74 -8.19 -11.67 4.83
CA LEU A 74 -7.49 -12.87 4.40
C LEU A 74 -6.28 -13.15 5.30
N ARG A 75 -6.14 -14.42 5.69
CA ARG A 75 -4.99 -14.90 6.48
C ARG A 75 -3.84 -15.44 5.61
N SER A 76 -4.13 -15.72 4.35
CA SER A 76 -3.23 -16.30 3.36
C SER A 76 -3.68 -15.88 1.97
N VAL A 77 -2.75 -15.82 1.03
CA VAL A 77 -3.06 -15.56 -0.38
C VAL A 77 -3.96 -16.70 -0.89
N PRO A 78 -5.17 -16.41 -1.39
CA PRO A 78 -6.04 -17.41 -2.01
C PRO A 78 -5.53 -17.75 -3.42
N GLU A 79 -5.98 -18.88 -3.94
CA GLU A 79 -5.80 -19.21 -5.36
C GLU A 79 -6.71 -18.30 -6.18
N THR A 80 -6.12 -17.55 -7.10
CA THR A 80 -6.83 -16.66 -8.02
C THR A 80 -6.38 -16.95 -9.45
N GLY A 81 -7.04 -16.33 -10.43
CA GLY A 81 -6.64 -16.44 -11.83
C GLY A 81 -5.44 -15.55 -12.20
N PHE A 82 -4.80 -14.87 -11.24
CA PHE A 82 -3.72 -13.93 -11.53
C PHE A 82 -2.44 -14.65 -11.95
N ALA A 83 -1.88 -14.24 -13.10
CA ALA A 83 -0.59 -14.71 -13.57
C ALA A 83 0.25 -13.57 -14.14
N CYS A 84 1.52 -13.48 -13.74
CA CYS A 84 2.47 -12.49 -14.26
C CYS A 84 2.71 -12.60 -15.78
N GLU A 85 2.44 -13.74 -16.39
CA GLU A 85 2.54 -13.93 -17.85
C GLU A 85 1.48 -13.17 -18.64
N ASP A 86 0.36 -12.83 -18.01
CA ASP A 86 -0.72 -12.05 -18.61
C ASP A 86 -0.50 -10.53 -18.45
N MET A 87 0.55 -10.13 -17.73
CA MET A 87 0.84 -8.73 -17.43
C MET A 87 1.84 -8.14 -18.43
N GLU A 88 1.59 -6.90 -18.88
CA GLU A 88 2.41 -6.26 -19.92
C GLU A 88 3.81 -5.87 -19.44
N PHE A 89 3.97 -5.53 -18.16
CA PHE A 89 5.22 -5.03 -17.60
C PHE A 89 5.63 -5.79 -16.33
N PRO A 90 6.94 -5.90 -16.01
CA PRO A 90 7.37 -6.20 -14.65
C PRO A 90 6.86 -5.10 -13.70
N GLY A 91 6.55 -5.44 -12.46
CA GLY A 91 6.06 -4.46 -11.48
C GLY A 91 5.15 -5.05 -10.42
N TYR A 92 4.31 -4.20 -9.85
CA TYR A 92 3.38 -4.52 -8.77
C TYR A 92 1.95 -4.47 -9.29
N TYR A 93 1.16 -5.48 -8.94
CA TYR A 93 -0.20 -5.64 -9.44
C TYR A 93 -1.18 -5.94 -8.30
N ALA A 94 -2.22 -5.12 -8.18
CA ALA A 94 -3.37 -5.40 -7.34
C ALA A 94 -4.12 -6.62 -7.90
N ASP A 95 -4.39 -7.61 -7.06
CA ASP A 95 -5.29 -8.70 -7.44
C ASP A 95 -6.74 -8.25 -7.24
N THR A 96 -7.40 -7.95 -8.35
CA THR A 96 -8.78 -7.44 -8.38
C THR A 96 -9.84 -8.54 -8.37
N SER A 97 -9.44 -9.81 -8.25
CA SER A 97 -10.40 -10.92 -8.10
C SER A 97 -11.24 -10.78 -6.83
N ASP A 98 -12.44 -11.33 -6.83
CA ASP A 98 -13.33 -11.28 -5.66
C ASP A 98 -12.72 -12.03 -4.46
N GLU A 99 -11.91 -13.07 -4.71
CA GLU A 99 -11.22 -13.82 -3.68
C GLU A 99 -10.11 -13.01 -2.99
N ALA A 100 -9.40 -12.16 -3.74
CA ALA A 100 -8.32 -11.33 -3.23
C ALA A 100 -8.79 -9.96 -2.72
N GLY A 101 -9.79 -9.37 -3.39
CA GLY A 101 -10.37 -8.07 -3.08
C GLY A 101 -9.36 -6.93 -2.95
N CYS A 102 -8.28 -6.93 -3.73
CA CYS A 102 -7.12 -6.04 -3.61
C CYS A 102 -6.37 -6.07 -2.28
N GLN A 103 -6.70 -6.97 -1.34
CA GLN A 103 -5.84 -7.20 -0.18
C GLN A 103 -4.58 -7.98 -0.59
N VAL A 104 -4.66 -8.77 -1.67
CA VAL A 104 -3.48 -9.38 -2.28
C VAL A 104 -2.91 -8.46 -3.35
N PHE A 105 -1.59 -8.41 -3.41
CA PHE A 105 -0.88 -7.89 -4.56
C PHE A 105 0.27 -8.82 -4.95
N HIS A 106 0.67 -8.74 -6.20
CA HIS A 106 1.72 -9.55 -6.78
C HIS A 106 2.88 -8.68 -7.26
N ILE A 107 4.09 -9.21 -7.16
CA ILE A 107 5.29 -8.64 -7.76
C ILE A 107 5.70 -9.55 -8.92
N CYS A 108 5.65 -9.00 -10.12
CA CYS A 108 6.07 -9.66 -11.36
C CYS A 108 7.47 -9.20 -11.73
N LYS A 109 8.36 -10.18 -11.93
CA LYS A 109 9.75 -9.95 -12.37
C LYS A 109 9.88 -10.22 -13.88
N ASP A 110 11.00 -9.76 -14.46
CA ASP A 110 11.28 -9.92 -15.89
C ASP A 110 11.34 -11.37 -16.36
N ASP A 111 11.67 -12.30 -15.46
CA ASP A 111 11.71 -13.75 -15.71
C ASP A 111 10.36 -14.44 -15.47
N LEU A 112 9.27 -13.67 -15.41
CA LEU A 112 7.91 -14.11 -15.10
C LEU A 112 7.74 -14.71 -13.70
N HIS A 113 8.74 -14.57 -12.84
CA HIS A 113 8.61 -15.00 -11.46
C HIS A 113 7.61 -14.10 -10.72
N GLN A 114 6.73 -14.74 -9.97
CA GLN A 114 5.63 -14.11 -9.23
C GLN A 114 5.83 -14.32 -7.73
N ASP A 115 5.92 -13.22 -6.99
CA ASP A 115 5.81 -13.21 -5.53
C ASP A 115 4.47 -12.60 -5.13
N SER A 116 3.76 -13.19 -4.15
CA SER A 116 2.42 -12.75 -3.74
C SER A 116 2.40 -12.35 -2.26
N PHE A 117 1.74 -11.24 -1.94
CA PHE A 117 1.71 -10.67 -0.61
C PHE A 117 0.32 -10.21 -0.19
N LEU A 118 0.07 -10.18 1.11
CA LEU A 118 -1.13 -9.60 1.71
C LEU A 118 -0.81 -8.22 2.30
N CYS A 119 -1.66 -7.24 1.97
CA CYS A 119 -1.81 -6.03 2.74
C CYS A 119 -2.39 -6.36 4.14
N PRO A 120 -1.99 -5.61 5.20
CA PRO A 120 -2.58 -5.74 6.52
C PRO A 120 -4.11 -5.59 6.52
N ASN A 121 -4.79 -6.22 7.48
CA ASN A 121 -6.24 -6.08 7.64
C ASN A 121 -6.65 -4.60 7.77
N GLY A 122 -7.66 -4.19 7.01
CA GLY A 122 -8.12 -2.80 6.91
C GLY A 122 -7.42 -1.97 5.83
N THR A 123 -6.50 -2.56 5.07
CA THR A 123 -5.81 -1.91 3.96
C THR A 123 -5.89 -2.73 2.68
N LEU A 124 -5.91 -2.07 1.54
CA LEU A 124 -5.92 -2.65 0.20
C LEU A 124 -4.75 -2.07 -0.60
N PHE A 125 -4.26 -2.82 -1.58
CA PHE A 125 -3.18 -2.37 -2.43
C PHE A 125 -3.70 -1.29 -3.37
N ASN A 126 -3.24 -0.06 -3.15
CA ASN A 126 -3.52 1.07 -4.00
C ASN A 126 -2.57 1.03 -5.20
N GLN A 127 -3.06 0.50 -6.32
CA GLN A 127 -2.28 0.34 -7.55
C GLN A 127 -1.68 1.66 -8.06
N GLN A 128 -2.38 2.78 -7.88
CA GLN A 128 -1.93 4.08 -8.36
C GLN A 128 -0.67 4.57 -7.64
N TYR A 129 -0.53 4.23 -6.36
CA TYR A 129 0.56 4.70 -5.49
C TYR A 129 1.52 3.59 -5.06
N PHE A 130 1.30 2.35 -5.49
CA PHE A 130 2.10 1.18 -5.16
C PHE A 130 2.28 0.96 -3.65
N VAL A 131 1.22 1.15 -2.87
CA VAL A 131 1.24 1.05 -1.40
C VAL A 131 -0.06 0.45 -0.88
N CYS A 132 -0.02 -0.26 0.23
CA CYS A 132 -1.23 -0.61 0.97
C CYS A 132 -1.79 0.65 1.65
N ASP A 133 -2.98 1.08 1.24
CA ASP A 133 -3.68 2.23 1.80
C ASP A 133 -4.97 1.76 2.49
N TRP A 134 -5.58 2.63 3.30
CA TRP A 134 -6.84 2.32 3.96
C TRP A 134 -7.91 1.92 2.95
N TRP A 135 -8.71 0.91 3.29
CA TRP A 135 -9.71 0.33 2.39
C TRP A 135 -10.65 1.37 1.76
N PHE A 136 -11.01 2.43 2.49
CA PHE A 136 -11.89 3.51 2.01
C PHE A 136 -11.21 4.51 1.05
N ASN A 137 -9.88 4.43 0.88
CA ASN A 137 -9.11 5.22 -0.09
C ASN A 137 -8.89 4.47 -1.41
N VAL A 138 -9.24 3.19 -1.48
CA VAL A 138 -8.93 2.32 -2.62
C VAL A 138 -10.22 1.89 -3.31
N ASP A 139 -10.37 2.29 -4.57
CA ASP A 139 -11.35 1.67 -5.46
C ASP A 139 -10.70 0.45 -6.12
N CYS A 140 -10.96 -0.73 -5.56
CA CYS A 140 -10.34 -1.97 -6.03
C CYS A 140 -10.66 -2.25 -7.50
N ALA A 141 -11.89 -2.00 -7.95
CA ALA A 141 -12.29 -2.24 -9.33
C ALA A 141 -11.55 -1.33 -10.33
N ALA A 142 -11.19 -0.12 -9.92
CA ALA A 142 -10.41 0.82 -10.73
C ALA A 142 -8.90 0.51 -10.74
N SER A 143 -8.42 -0.44 -9.93
CA SER A 143 -6.97 -0.70 -9.82
C SER A 143 -6.35 -1.10 -11.16
N ALA A 144 -7.05 -1.87 -11.99
CA ALA A 144 -6.55 -2.31 -13.30
C ALA A 144 -6.22 -1.13 -14.25
N ASP A 145 -6.91 0.01 -14.13
CA ASP A 145 -6.66 1.20 -14.95
C ASP A 145 -5.26 1.82 -14.71
N PHE A 146 -4.66 1.49 -13.58
CA PHE A 146 -3.35 1.97 -13.15
C PHE A 146 -2.22 0.96 -13.38
N PHE A 147 -2.48 -0.24 -13.91
CA PHE A 147 -1.43 -1.24 -14.21
C PHE A 147 -0.34 -0.70 -15.15
N ARG A 148 -0.71 0.18 -16.07
CA ARG A 148 0.24 0.86 -16.97
C ARG A 148 1.33 1.66 -16.25
N LEU A 149 1.10 2.08 -15.00
CA LEU A 149 2.11 2.80 -14.22
C LEU A 149 3.33 1.94 -13.90
N ASN A 150 3.20 0.60 -13.96
CA ASN A 150 4.34 -0.30 -13.83
C ASN A 150 5.42 -0.05 -14.89
N ALA A 151 5.04 0.43 -16.08
CA ALA A 151 5.98 0.82 -17.11
C ALA A 151 6.95 1.91 -16.64
N ASP A 152 6.60 2.71 -15.65
CA ASP A 152 7.41 3.85 -15.18
C ASP A 152 8.27 3.52 -13.96
N ILE A 153 8.18 2.31 -13.42
CA ILE A 153 9.00 1.89 -12.29
C ILE A 153 10.48 1.88 -12.69
N GLY A 154 11.31 2.55 -11.88
CA GLY A 154 12.75 2.64 -12.10
C GLY A 154 13.17 3.56 -13.25
N LYS A 155 12.22 4.22 -13.94
CA LYS A 155 12.54 5.25 -14.94
C LYS A 155 12.78 6.58 -14.23
N LEU A 156 13.98 7.11 -14.38
CA LEU A 156 14.28 8.49 -14.02
C LEU A 156 14.07 9.38 -15.27
N PRO A 157 13.53 10.60 -15.12
CA PRO A 157 13.43 11.52 -16.23
C PRO A 157 14.84 11.84 -16.75
N GLU A 158 14.96 12.07 -18.06
CA GLU A 158 16.26 12.27 -18.72
C GLU A 158 17.06 13.40 -18.08
N GLU A 159 16.40 14.46 -17.62
CA GLU A 159 17.04 15.56 -16.89
C GLU A 159 17.70 15.12 -15.58
N ASP A 160 17.08 14.20 -14.82
CA ASP A 160 17.66 13.68 -13.58
C ASP A 160 18.77 12.67 -13.87
N LEU A 161 18.65 11.89 -14.94
CA LEU A 161 19.75 11.03 -15.41
C LEU A 161 20.95 11.87 -15.83
N LEU A 162 20.74 12.96 -16.57
CA LEU A 162 21.78 13.90 -16.99
C LEU A 162 22.40 14.61 -15.80
N ARG A 163 21.58 15.04 -14.82
CA ARG A 163 22.06 15.64 -13.58
C ARG A 163 22.91 14.67 -12.78
N ALA A 164 22.44 13.43 -12.58
CA ALA A 164 23.19 12.38 -11.90
C ALA A 164 24.51 12.04 -12.61
N ALA A 165 24.51 11.98 -13.95
CA ALA A 165 25.72 11.77 -14.74
C ALA A 165 26.71 12.94 -14.62
N SER A 166 26.22 14.18 -14.63
CA SER A 166 27.04 15.37 -14.40
C SER A 166 27.66 15.36 -13.00
N ASP A 167 26.87 15.08 -11.96
CA ASP A 167 27.34 15.01 -10.57
C ASP A 167 28.43 13.94 -10.42
N LEU A 168 28.23 12.75 -11.03
CA LEU A 168 29.24 11.71 -11.07
C LEU A 168 30.51 12.19 -11.81
N SER A 169 30.37 12.83 -12.97
CA SER A 169 31.51 13.34 -13.74
C SER A 169 32.33 14.38 -12.96
N ASN A 170 31.66 15.27 -12.22
CA ASN A 170 32.29 16.29 -11.39
C ASN A 170 32.99 15.68 -10.16
N SER A 171 32.46 14.58 -9.63
CA SER A 171 33.08 13.87 -8.50
C SER A 171 34.39 13.15 -8.88
N TYR A 172 34.53 12.72 -10.14
CA TYR A 172 35.75 12.13 -10.69
C TYR A 172 36.63 13.11 -11.47
N ALA A 173 36.20 14.37 -11.60
CA ALA A 173 37.00 15.39 -12.28
C ALA A 173 38.25 15.70 -11.45
N ALA A 174 39.42 15.51 -12.05
CA ALA A 174 40.67 15.99 -11.47
C ALA A 174 40.56 17.53 -11.33
N PRO A 175 41.03 18.13 -10.22
CA PRO A 175 41.03 19.57 -10.09
C PRO A 175 41.77 20.19 -11.27
N SER A 176 41.16 21.21 -11.90
CA SER A 176 41.71 21.90 -13.07
C SER A 176 43.07 22.56 -12.82
N ASP A 177 43.49 22.66 -11.55
CA ASP A 177 44.77 23.22 -11.11
C ASP A 177 45.89 22.16 -10.99
N VAL A 178 45.58 20.87 -11.20
CA VAL A 178 46.57 19.79 -11.26
C VAL A 178 47.02 19.62 -12.70
N ALA A 179 48.14 20.26 -13.05
CA ALA A 179 48.82 19.99 -14.31
C ALA A 179 49.06 18.47 -14.47
N PRO A 180 48.80 17.87 -15.64
CA PRO A 180 49.19 16.48 -15.88
C PRO A 180 50.70 16.33 -15.63
N PRO A 181 51.18 15.19 -15.11
CA PRO A 181 52.61 14.99 -14.90
C PRO A 181 53.32 14.83 -16.26
N ALA A 182 53.51 15.94 -16.96
CA ALA A 182 54.57 16.10 -17.93
C ALA A 182 55.79 16.58 -17.14
N GLU A 183 56.68 15.65 -16.75
CA GLU A 183 58.13 15.85 -16.53
C GLU A 183 58.77 14.83 -15.55
N LEU A 184 58.48 13.53 -15.63
CA LEU A 184 59.36 12.54 -14.96
C LEU A 184 59.55 11.21 -15.72
N TYR A 185 59.58 11.26 -17.05
CA TYR A 185 60.18 10.18 -17.83
C TYR A 185 61.07 10.76 -18.93
N ASN A 186 62.34 11.00 -18.59
CA ASN A 186 63.39 11.22 -19.57
C ASN A 186 63.97 9.84 -19.93
N PRO A 187 63.69 9.28 -21.12
CA PRO A 187 64.40 8.09 -21.58
C PRO A 187 65.89 8.45 -21.76
N PRO A 188 66.83 7.57 -21.36
CA PRO A 188 68.25 7.86 -21.45
C PRO A 188 68.64 8.13 -22.91
N THR A 189 69.21 9.31 -23.16
CA THR A 189 69.69 9.69 -24.48
C THR A 189 70.90 8.84 -24.86
N ASN A 190 70.81 8.17 -26.01
CA ASN A 190 71.79 7.23 -26.50
C ASN A 190 73.08 8.00 -26.89
N ARG A 191 74.11 7.92 -26.04
CA ARG A 191 75.40 8.59 -26.26
C ARG A 191 76.16 7.83 -27.36
N ARG A 192 76.02 8.25 -28.63
CA ARG A 192 76.85 7.74 -29.73
C ARG A 192 78.33 8.00 -29.39
N ARG A 193 79.08 6.94 -29.10
CA ARG A 193 80.55 7.00 -29.11
C ARG A 193 80.99 7.14 -30.56
N SER A 194 81.53 8.29 -30.92
CA SER A 194 82.33 8.43 -32.14
C SER A 194 83.58 7.55 -31.96
N PHE A 195 83.69 6.52 -32.79
CA PHE A 195 84.92 5.74 -32.93
C PHE A 195 85.77 6.44 -33.99
N SER A 196 86.79 7.18 -33.54
CA SER A 196 87.84 7.69 -34.40
C SER A 196 88.79 6.54 -34.76
N GLY A 197 88.75 6.11 -36.02
CA GLY A 197 89.81 5.34 -36.67
C GLY A 197 90.85 6.26 -37.30
#